data_AF-U6D8M8-F1
#
_entry.id   AF-U6D8M8-F1
#
_cell.length_a   1.000
_cell.length_b   1.000
_cell.length_c   1.000
_cell.angle_alpha   90.00
_cell.angle_beta   90.00
_cell.angle_gamma   90.00
#
_symmetry.space_group_name_H-M   'P 1'
#
loop_
_entity.id
_entity.type
_entity.pdbx_description
1 polymer ?
#
loop_
_entity_poly.entity_id
_entity_poly.type
_entity_poly.pdbx_seq_one_letter_code
_entity_poly.pdbx_strand_id
1 'polypeptide(L)'
;LYCMEYLEANLDWLRAKLDPLRGHYFLFDCPGQVELCTHHGALRSIFSQMAQWDLRLTAVHLVDSHYCTDPAKFISVLCTSLATMLHVELPHVNLLSKMDLIEHYGKLAFNLDYYTEVLDLSYLLDHLASDPFFRHYRQLNEKLVQLIEDYSLVSFIPLNIQDKESIQRVLQAVDKANGYCFGVQEQRSLEAMMSAAMGADFHFSSTLGIQEKYLAPSDQSVEQEAMQL
;
A
#
# COMPACT_ATOMS: atom_id res chain seq x y z
N LEU A 1 -19.60 -4.77 12.95
CA LEU A 1 -20.44 -3.56 12.88
C LEU A 1 -20.75 -3.00 14.27
N TYR A 2 -21.52 -3.70 15.10
CA TYR A 2 -21.96 -3.24 16.42
C TYR A 2 -20.83 -2.69 17.33
N CYS A 3 -19.65 -3.33 17.34
CA CYS A 3 -18.52 -2.83 18.13
C CYS A 3 -18.07 -1.41 17.73
N MET A 4 -18.14 -1.08 16.43
CA MET A 4 -17.71 0.23 15.92
C MET A 4 -18.76 1.29 16.20
N GLU A 5 -20.04 0.98 16.04
CA GLU A 5 -21.15 1.86 16.43
C GLU A 5 -21.14 2.12 17.94
N TYR A 6 -20.88 1.09 18.74
CA TYR A 6 -20.76 1.21 20.18
C TYR A 6 -19.56 2.08 20.56
N LEU A 7 -18.41 1.91 19.90
CA LEU A 7 -17.24 2.76 20.12
C LEU A 7 -17.52 4.22 19.75
N GLU A 8 -18.15 4.45 18.59
CA GLU A 8 -18.56 5.79 18.13
C GLU A 8 -19.47 6.48 19.15
N ALA A 9 -20.45 5.76 19.71
CA ALA A 9 -21.36 6.28 20.74
C ALA A 9 -20.67 6.54 22.10
N ASN A 10 -19.47 5.97 22.34
CA ASN A 10 -18.77 6.03 23.61
C ASN A 10 -17.32 6.54 23.46
N LEU A 11 -17.08 7.49 22.54
CA LEU A 11 -15.74 8.00 22.25
C LEU A 11 -15.04 8.67 23.45
N ASP A 12 -15.81 9.21 24.42
CA ASP A 12 -15.25 9.78 25.64
C ASP A 12 -14.43 8.77 26.44
N TRP A 13 -14.84 7.49 26.43
CA TRP A 13 -14.08 6.42 27.07
C TRP A 13 -12.71 6.24 26.39
N LEU A 14 -12.69 6.23 25.05
CA LEU A 14 -11.45 6.10 24.28
C LEU A 14 -10.53 7.29 24.54
N ARG A 15 -11.08 8.52 24.49
CA ARG A 15 -10.33 9.75 24.76
C ARG A 15 -9.69 9.73 26.14
N ALA A 16 -10.44 9.35 27.18
CA ALA A 16 -9.92 9.27 28.54
C ALA A 16 -8.77 8.25 28.69
N LYS A 17 -8.70 7.23 27.82
CA LYS A 17 -7.59 6.27 27.76
C LYS A 17 -6.38 6.79 26.98
N LEU A 18 -6.60 7.62 25.97
CA LEU A 18 -5.53 8.18 25.13
C LEU A 18 -4.87 9.42 25.75
N ASP A 19 -5.62 10.27 26.46
CA ASP A 19 -5.11 11.51 27.05
C ASP A 19 -3.89 11.34 27.98
N PRO A 20 -3.79 10.29 28.83
CA PRO A 20 -2.60 10.04 29.64
C PRO A 20 -1.35 9.62 28.84
N LEU A 21 -1.53 9.21 27.58
CA LEU A 21 -0.49 8.64 26.71
C LEU A 21 -0.04 9.61 25.61
N ARG A 22 -0.22 10.92 25.82
CA ARG A 22 0.22 11.95 24.87
C ARG A 22 1.72 11.85 24.60
N GLY A 23 2.10 12.03 23.34
CA GLY A 23 3.49 11.94 22.88
C GLY A 23 3.93 10.55 22.43
N HIS A 24 3.04 9.55 22.48
CA HIS A 24 3.31 8.20 21.97
C HIS A 24 2.61 7.93 20.64
N TYR A 25 3.12 6.95 19.90
CA TYR A 25 2.41 6.38 18.75
C TYR A 25 1.30 5.46 19.22
N PHE A 26 0.15 5.56 18.56
CA PHE A 26 -0.96 4.64 18.73
C PHE A 26 -1.12 3.82 17.45
N LEU A 27 -1.10 2.50 17.59
CA LEU A 27 -1.44 1.57 16.51
C LEU A 27 -2.85 1.06 16.75
N PHE A 28 -3.74 1.32 15.79
CA PHE A 28 -5.11 0.84 15.83
C PHE A 28 -5.25 -0.31 14.84
N ASP A 29 -5.52 -1.49 15.36
CA ASP A 29 -5.87 -2.64 14.52
C ASP A 29 -7.33 -2.52 14.11
N CYS A 30 -7.56 -2.34 12.81
CA CYS A 30 -8.90 -2.17 12.24
C CYS A 30 -9.50 -3.53 11.88
N PRO A 31 -10.84 -3.64 11.80
CA PRO A 31 -11.48 -4.86 11.33
C PRO A 31 -10.93 -5.27 9.96
N GLY A 32 -10.58 -6.55 9.78
CA GLY A 32 -9.97 -7.04 8.53
C GLY A 32 -10.90 -7.10 7.31
N GLN A 33 -12.17 -6.70 7.46
CA GLN A 33 -13.12 -6.62 6.34
C GLN A 33 -13.11 -5.20 5.78
N VAL A 34 -12.67 -5.07 4.52
CA VAL A 34 -12.55 -3.76 3.86
C VAL A 34 -13.91 -3.05 3.76
N GLU A 35 -15.00 -3.81 3.65
CA GLU A 35 -16.37 -3.29 3.57
C GLU A 35 -16.78 -2.52 4.82
N LEU A 36 -16.23 -2.86 5.99
CA LEU A 36 -16.49 -2.15 7.23
C LEU A 36 -15.82 -0.77 7.24
N CYS A 37 -14.69 -0.63 6.53
CA CYS A 37 -13.96 0.62 6.38
C CYS A 37 -14.53 1.51 5.26
N THR A 38 -15.11 0.92 4.21
CA THR A 38 -15.62 1.67 3.05
C THR A 38 -17.11 2.03 3.12
N HIS A 39 -17.95 1.16 3.69
CA HIS A 39 -19.42 1.36 3.63
C HIS A 39 -20.04 1.90 4.92
N HIS A 40 -19.36 1.80 6.06
CA HIS A 40 -19.92 2.22 7.35
C HIS A 40 -19.30 3.54 7.85
N GLY A 41 -20.14 4.57 8.01
CA GLY A 41 -19.71 5.92 8.40
C GLY A 41 -19.06 6.03 9.78
N ALA A 42 -19.27 5.05 10.68
CA ALA A 42 -18.72 5.09 12.04
C ALA A 42 -17.20 5.25 12.06
N LEU A 43 -16.46 4.54 11.20
CA LEU A 43 -15.00 4.64 11.18
C LEU A 43 -14.54 6.04 10.81
N ARG A 44 -15.14 6.62 9.76
CA ARG A 44 -14.87 8.00 9.34
C ARG A 44 -15.19 9.01 10.44
N SER A 45 -16.31 8.82 11.14
CA SER A 45 -16.72 9.65 12.28
C SER A 45 -15.72 9.56 13.44
N ILE A 46 -15.29 8.34 13.80
CA ILE A 46 -14.27 8.08 14.82
C ILE A 46 -12.95 8.77 14.46
N PHE A 47 -12.47 8.59 13.22
CA PHE A 47 -11.23 9.24 12.76
C PHE A 47 -11.33 10.76 12.77
N SER A 48 -12.47 11.32 12.35
CA SER A 48 -12.72 12.76 12.38
C SER A 48 -12.69 13.32 13.81
N GLN A 49 -13.24 12.59 14.78
CA GLN A 49 -13.20 12.96 16.19
C GLN A 49 -11.78 12.86 16.77
N MET A 50 -11.06 11.79 16.43
CA MET A 50 -9.67 11.61 16.85
C MET A 50 -8.76 12.72 16.30
N ALA A 51 -8.97 13.16 15.06
CA ALA A 51 -8.26 14.30 14.49
C ALA A 51 -8.52 15.60 15.27
N GLN A 52 -9.73 15.81 15.80
CA GLN A 52 -10.03 16.96 16.67
C GLN A 52 -9.33 16.88 18.04
N TRP A 53 -8.84 15.70 18.44
CA TRP A 53 -8.08 15.51 19.67
C TRP A 53 -6.57 15.73 19.47
N ASP A 54 -6.19 16.37 18.36
CA ASP A 54 -4.79 16.65 17.98
C ASP A 54 -3.97 15.36 17.69
N LEU A 55 -4.67 14.29 17.28
CA LEU A 55 -4.03 13.08 16.76
C LEU A 55 -3.79 13.23 15.26
N ARG A 56 -2.55 12.99 14.85
CA ARG A 56 -2.19 12.90 13.43
C ARG A 56 -2.35 11.46 12.96
N LEU A 57 -3.31 11.22 12.08
CA LEU A 57 -3.71 9.88 11.65
C LEU A 57 -3.19 9.60 10.24
N THR A 58 -2.74 8.36 10.04
CA THR A 58 -2.41 7.78 8.74
C THR A 58 -2.98 6.38 8.68
N ALA A 59 -3.62 6.05 7.55
CA ALA A 59 -4.07 4.71 7.25
C ALA A 59 -2.94 3.90 6.61
N VAL A 60 -2.67 2.71 7.15
CA VAL A 60 -1.71 1.76 6.58
C VAL A 60 -2.48 0.56 6.06
N HIS A 61 -2.48 0.36 4.75
CA HIS A 61 -3.24 -0.71 4.10
C HIS A 61 -2.31 -1.82 3.66
N LEU A 62 -2.49 -3.00 4.26
CA LEU A 62 -1.69 -4.18 3.97
C LEU A 62 -2.35 -5.00 2.86
N VAL A 63 -1.63 -5.20 1.77
CA VAL A 63 -2.01 -6.07 0.65
C VAL A 63 -1.07 -7.26 0.60
N ASP A 64 -1.57 -8.46 0.39
CA ASP A 64 -0.73 -9.66 0.26
C ASP A 64 -0.03 -9.70 -1.11
N SER A 65 1.29 -9.92 -1.13
CA SER A 65 2.07 -10.07 -2.36
C SER A 65 1.59 -11.21 -3.26
N HIS A 66 0.89 -12.21 -2.70
CA HIS A 66 0.29 -13.29 -3.47
C HIS A 66 -0.66 -12.79 -4.57
N TYR A 67 -1.32 -11.65 -4.39
CA TYR A 67 -2.24 -11.12 -5.39
C TYR A 67 -1.56 -10.67 -6.69
N CYS A 68 -0.24 -10.42 -6.68
CA CYS A 68 0.53 -10.09 -7.89
C CYS A 68 0.67 -11.28 -8.85
N THR A 69 0.39 -12.51 -8.41
CA THR A 69 0.52 -13.74 -9.21
C THR A 69 -0.54 -13.88 -10.30
N ASP A 70 -1.67 -13.19 -10.15
CA ASP A 70 -2.79 -13.28 -11.08
C ASP A 70 -3.29 -11.86 -11.46
N PRO A 71 -3.37 -11.54 -12.76
CA PRO A 71 -3.78 -10.22 -13.22
C PRO A 71 -5.18 -9.78 -12.74
N ALA A 72 -6.15 -10.70 -12.69
CA ALA A 72 -7.51 -10.38 -12.28
C ALA A 72 -7.56 -10.04 -10.78
N LYS A 73 -6.86 -10.84 -9.97
CA LYS A 73 -6.70 -10.57 -8.54
C LYS A 73 -6.02 -9.24 -8.30
N PHE A 74 -4.93 -8.95 -9.02
CA PHE A 74 -4.20 -7.70 -8.85
C PHE A 74 -5.07 -6.48 -9.18
N ILE A 75 -5.83 -6.50 -10.29
CA ILE A 75 -6.77 -5.41 -10.63
C ILE A 75 -7.84 -5.25 -9.55
N SER A 76 -8.38 -6.34 -9.00
CA SER A 76 -9.34 -6.28 -7.90
C SER A 76 -8.75 -5.58 -6.66
N VAL A 77 -7.48 -5.86 -6.34
CA VAL A 77 -6.75 -5.22 -5.24
C VAL A 77 -6.51 -3.73 -5.49
N LEU A 78 -6.20 -3.33 -6.72
CA LEU A 78 -6.05 -1.93 -7.10
C LEU A 78 -7.35 -1.16 -6.92
N CYS A 79 -8.47 -1.69 -7.42
CA CYS A 79 -9.81 -1.12 -7.21
C CYS A 79 -10.14 -0.98 -5.73
N THR A 80 -9.82 -2.01 -4.93
CA THR A 80 -10.10 -2.03 -3.49
C THR A 80 -9.24 -1.02 -2.73
N SER A 81 -7.97 -0.91 -3.07
CA SER A 81 -7.05 0.10 -2.51
C SER A 81 -7.53 1.50 -2.83
N LEU A 82 -7.87 1.77 -4.10
CA LEU A 82 -8.39 3.06 -4.53
C LEU A 82 -9.69 3.42 -3.82
N ALA A 83 -10.64 2.48 -3.74
CA ALA A 83 -11.89 2.69 -3.02
C ALA A 83 -11.63 3.02 -1.54
N THR A 84 -10.73 2.29 -0.88
CA THR A 84 -10.38 2.53 0.53
C THR A 84 -9.77 3.91 0.72
N MET A 85 -8.85 4.32 -0.15
CA MET A 85 -8.24 5.66 -0.11
C MET A 85 -9.29 6.77 -0.24
N LEU A 86 -10.27 6.60 -1.13
CA LEU A 86 -11.33 7.60 -1.34
C LEU A 86 -12.32 7.68 -0.16
N HIS A 87 -12.63 6.56 0.49
CA HIS A 87 -13.65 6.54 1.56
C HIS A 87 -13.09 6.88 2.95
N VAL A 88 -11.83 6.51 3.24
CA VAL A 88 -11.21 6.72 4.55
C VAL A 88 -10.75 8.17 4.75
N GLU A 89 -10.51 8.92 3.67
CA GLU A 89 -10.15 10.36 3.70
C GLU A 89 -8.97 10.71 4.64
N LEU A 90 -8.04 9.77 4.84
CA LEU A 90 -6.80 9.98 5.58
C LEU A 90 -5.59 9.86 4.64
N PRO A 91 -4.43 10.44 5.01
CA PRO A 91 -3.16 10.06 4.41
C PRO A 91 -3.03 8.54 4.42
N HIS A 92 -2.74 7.95 3.27
CA HIS A 92 -2.82 6.50 3.09
C HIS A 92 -1.50 5.96 2.54
N VAL A 93 -0.99 4.91 3.17
CA VAL A 93 0.21 4.20 2.76
C VAL A 93 -0.19 2.77 2.44
N ASN A 94 -0.17 2.38 1.16
CA ASN A 94 -0.38 0.99 0.80
C ASN A 94 0.95 0.23 0.87
N LEU A 95 0.92 -0.94 1.49
CA LEU A 95 2.06 -1.82 1.64
C LEU A 95 1.79 -3.14 0.94
N LEU A 96 2.76 -3.61 0.15
CA LEU A 96 2.76 -4.96 -0.36
C LEU A 96 3.45 -5.85 0.67
N SER A 97 2.68 -6.55 1.48
CA SER A 97 3.12 -7.39 2.58
C SER A 97 3.54 -8.79 2.13
N LYS A 98 4.23 -9.51 3.03
CA LYS A 98 4.72 -10.89 2.80
C LYS A 98 5.63 -11.01 1.58
N MET A 99 6.49 -10.01 1.37
CA MET A 99 7.44 -10.03 0.26
C MET A 99 8.45 -11.18 0.36
N ASP A 100 8.69 -11.70 1.55
CA ASP A 100 9.48 -12.91 1.80
C ASP A 100 8.90 -14.17 1.13
N LEU A 101 7.60 -14.20 0.85
CA LEU A 101 6.95 -15.36 0.25
C LEU A 101 6.87 -15.30 -1.28
N ILE A 102 7.26 -14.18 -1.89
CA ILE A 102 7.03 -13.95 -3.32
C ILE A 102 7.81 -14.94 -4.20
N GLU A 103 9.01 -15.33 -3.77
CA GLU A 103 9.84 -16.35 -4.42
C GLU A 103 9.15 -17.73 -4.45
N HIS A 104 8.34 -18.03 -3.44
CA HIS A 104 7.60 -19.30 -3.35
C HIS A 104 6.37 -19.33 -4.27
N TYR A 105 5.90 -18.17 -4.75
CA TYR A 105 4.75 -18.09 -5.64
C TYR A 105 5.07 -18.31 -7.11
N GLY A 106 6.37 -18.44 -7.45
CA GLY A 106 6.85 -18.67 -8.81
C GLY A 106 7.28 -17.39 -9.52
N LYS A 107 7.54 -17.49 -10.84
CA LYS A 107 7.92 -16.31 -11.64
C LYS A 107 6.71 -15.41 -11.83
N LEU A 108 6.82 -14.18 -11.32
CA LEU A 108 5.87 -13.11 -11.64
C LEU A 108 5.91 -12.82 -13.15
N ALA A 109 4.77 -12.38 -13.69
CA ALA A 109 4.68 -11.99 -15.11
C ALA A 109 5.51 -10.73 -15.40
N PHE A 110 5.67 -9.86 -14.41
CA PHE A 110 6.40 -8.60 -14.52
C PHE A 110 7.37 -8.40 -13.36
N ASN A 111 8.25 -7.42 -13.51
CA ASN A 111 9.15 -6.99 -12.45
C ASN A 111 8.37 -6.43 -11.27
N LEU A 112 8.99 -6.44 -10.09
CA LEU A 112 8.35 -5.95 -8.87
C LEU A 112 7.93 -4.48 -8.98
N ASP A 113 8.73 -3.67 -9.68
CA ASP A 113 8.50 -2.24 -9.92
C ASP A 113 7.16 -1.98 -10.62
N TYR A 114 6.78 -2.86 -11.54
CA TYR A 114 5.48 -2.78 -12.22
C TYR A 114 4.32 -2.82 -11.22
N TYR A 115 4.39 -3.70 -10.22
CA TYR A 115 3.35 -3.86 -9.23
C TYR A 115 3.41 -2.80 -8.14
N THR A 116 4.60 -2.36 -7.73
CA THR A 116 4.75 -1.35 -6.67
C THR A 116 4.41 0.05 -7.16
N GLU A 117 4.80 0.40 -8.38
CA GLU A 117 4.52 1.71 -8.97
C GLU A 117 3.22 1.72 -9.80
N VAL A 118 2.59 0.55 -9.99
CA VAL A 118 1.35 0.39 -10.76
C VAL A 118 1.54 0.98 -12.17
N LEU A 119 2.58 0.50 -12.85
CA LEU A 119 2.95 0.96 -14.19
C LEU A 119 2.02 0.34 -15.24
N ASP A 120 1.76 1.10 -16.32
CA ASP A 120 0.99 0.74 -17.53
C ASP A 120 0.16 -0.55 -17.41
N LEU A 121 -1.08 -0.43 -16.93
CA LEU A 121 -1.93 -1.58 -16.65
C LEU A 121 -2.48 -2.23 -17.93
N SER A 122 -2.20 -1.65 -19.11
CA SER A 122 -2.56 -2.21 -20.41
C SER A 122 -2.00 -3.62 -20.61
N TYR A 123 -0.80 -3.90 -20.08
CA TYR A 123 -0.20 -5.23 -20.17
C TYR A 123 -1.01 -6.30 -19.42
N LEU A 124 -1.65 -5.96 -18.30
CA LEU A 124 -2.54 -6.86 -17.59
C LEU A 124 -3.84 -7.11 -18.37
N LEU A 125 -4.34 -6.11 -19.09
CA LEU A 125 -5.53 -6.26 -19.93
C LEU A 125 -5.31 -7.28 -21.04
N ASP A 126 -4.14 -7.24 -21.68
CA ASP A 126 -3.81 -8.20 -22.74
C ASP A 126 -3.63 -9.62 -22.19
N HIS A 127 -3.01 -9.76 -21.01
CA HIS A 127 -2.94 -11.05 -20.32
C HIS A 127 -4.33 -11.57 -19.94
N LEU A 128 -5.22 -10.72 -19.43
CA LEU A 128 -6.61 -11.10 -19.14
C LEU A 128 -7.36 -11.53 -20.40
N ALA A 129 -7.19 -10.82 -21.53
CA ALA A 129 -7.88 -11.15 -22.78
C ALA A 129 -7.45 -12.49 -23.41
N SER A 130 -6.36 -13.09 -22.93
CA SER A 130 -5.94 -14.45 -23.29
C SER A 130 -6.92 -15.51 -22.77
N ASP A 131 -7.57 -15.25 -21.63
CA ASP A 131 -8.60 -16.13 -21.07
C ASP A 131 -9.93 -15.95 -21.84
N PRO A 132 -10.55 -17.03 -22.34
CA PRO A 132 -11.85 -16.98 -23.02
C PRO A 132 -12.95 -16.28 -22.21
N PHE A 133 -12.94 -16.41 -20.88
CA PHE A 133 -13.91 -15.78 -19.99
C PHE A 133 -13.72 -14.26 -19.95
N PHE A 134 -12.51 -13.78 -19.66
CA PHE A 134 -12.23 -12.35 -19.52
C PHE A 134 -12.26 -11.61 -20.86
N ARG A 135 -12.05 -12.31 -21.99
CA ARG A 135 -12.20 -11.72 -23.33
C ARG A 135 -13.59 -11.11 -23.56
N HIS A 136 -14.64 -11.72 -23.00
CA HIS A 136 -16.01 -11.18 -23.11
C HIS A 136 -16.17 -9.86 -22.35
N TYR A 137 -15.37 -9.64 -21.30
CA TYR A 137 -15.41 -8.48 -20.42
C TYR A 137 -14.29 -7.46 -20.70
N ARG A 138 -13.63 -7.53 -21.87
CA ARG A 138 -12.48 -6.67 -22.20
C ARG A 138 -12.78 -5.18 -22.00
N GLN A 139 -13.93 -4.71 -22.50
CA GLN A 139 -14.34 -3.30 -22.36
C GLN A 139 -14.54 -2.87 -20.90
N LEU A 140 -15.04 -3.77 -20.05
CA LEU A 140 -15.21 -3.50 -18.62
C LEU A 140 -13.84 -3.39 -17.93
N ASN A 141 -12.96 -4.37 -18.18
CA ASN A 141 -11.62 -4.38 -17.60
C ASN A 141 -10.81 -3.15 -18.03
N GLU A 142 -10.92 -2.74 -19.30
CA GLU A 142 -10.32 -1.53 -19.83
C GLU A 142 -10.79 -0.28 -19.07
N LYS A 143 -12.09 -0.17 -18.79
CA LYS A 143 -12.63 0.95 -18.01
C LYS A 143 -12.20 0.93 -16.54
N LEU A 144 -12.05 -0.24 -15.93
CA LEU A 144 -11.52 -0.36 -14.57
C LEU A 144 -10.06 0.07 -14.49
N VAL A 145 -9.25 -0.39 -15.45
CA VAL A 145 -7.84 0.01 -15.55
C VAL A 145 -7.71 1.51 -15.78
N GLN A 146 -8.45 2.05 -16.75
CA GLN A 146 -8.47 3.49 -17.02
C GLN A 146 -8.82 4.29 -15.76
N LEU A 147 -9.80 3.84 -14.97
CA LEU A 147 -10.16 4.50 -13.72
C LEU A 147 -9.01 4.48 -12.71
N ILE A 148 -8.29 3.37 -12.57
CA ILE A 148 -7.14 3.29 -11.65
C ILE A 148 -6.03 4.26 -12.09
N GLU A 149 -5.72 4.27 -13.38
CA GLU A 149 -4.68 5.14 -13.97
C GLU A 149 -5.07 6.62 -13.87
N ASP A 150 -6.32 6.98 -14.17
CA ASP A 150 -6.81 8.37 -14.12
C ASP A 150 -6.69 8.98 -12.72
N TYR A 151 -6.90 8.17 -11.67
CA TYR A 151 -6.71 8.63 -10.29
C TYR A 151 -5.22 8.71 -9.92
N SER A 152 -4.38 7.78 -10.42
CA SER A 152 -2.93 7.74 -10.13
C SER A 152 -2.57 7.83 -8.63
N LEU A 153 -3.47 7.37 -7.75
CA LEU A 153 -3.29 7.45 -6.30
C LEU A 153 -2.62 6.21 -5.71
N VAL A 154 -2.72 5.07 -6.40
CA VAL A 154 -2.32 3.78 -5.84
C VAL A 154 -0.87 3.50 -6.17
N SER A 155 -0.04 3.44 -5.14
CA SER A 155 1.31 2.87 -5.17
C SER A 155 1.52 2.05 -3.91
N PHE A 156 2.47 1.10 -3.95
CA PHE A 156 2.77 0.20 -2.85
C PHE A 156 4.23 0.27 -2.44
N ILE A 157 4.48 0.20 -1.14
CA ILE A 157 5.83 -0.01 -0.59
C ILE A 157 5.99 -1.50 -0.24
N PRO A 158 7.01 -2.20 -0.76
CA PRO A 158 7.25 -3.59 -0.44
C PRO A 158 7.69 -3.76 1.02
N LEU A 159 6.98 -4.62 1.75
CA LEU A 159 7.20 -4.95 3.16
C LEU A 159 7.60 -6.42 3.32
N ASN A 160 8.84 -6.61 3.78
CA ASN A 160 9.33 -7.87 4.31
C ASN A 160 9.62 -7.71 5.81
N ILE A 161 8.90 -8.44 6.66
CA ILE A 161 9.04 -8.36 8.11
C ILE A 161 10.37 -8.95 8.62
N GLN A 162 11.03 -9.79 7.82
CA GLN A 162 12.34 -10.35 8.14
C GLN A 162 13.48 -9.36 7.80
N ASP A 163 13.20 -8.33 6.99
CA ASP A 163 14.18 -7.35 6.53
C ASP A 163 14.03 -6.02 7.29
N LYS A 164 15.00 -5.72 8.17
CA LYS A 164 15.00 -4.49 8.98
C LYS A 164 14.99 -3.22 8.13
N GLU A 165 15.67 -3.24 6.98
CA GLU A 165 15.72 -2.08 6.07
C GLU A 165 14.35 -1.83 5.42
N SER A 166 13.62 -2.89 5.07
CA SER A 166 12.26 -2.79 4.55
C SER A 166 11.31 -2.18 5.59
N ILE A 167 11.39 -2.65 6.84
CA ILE A 167 10.60 -2.07 7.95
C ILE A 167 10.96 -0.60 8.16
N GLN A 168 12.24 -0.24 8.13
CA GLN A 168 12.69 1.14 8.31
C GLN A 168 12.14 2.06 7.22
N ARG A 169 12.14 1.62 5.95
CA ARG A 169 11.52 2.35 4.84
C ARG A 169 10.03 2.58 5.05
N VAL A 170 9.31 1.57 5.50
CA VAL A 170 7.87 1.69 5.83
C VAL A 170 7.63 2.67 6.96
N LEU A 171 8.41 2.61 8.04
CA LEU A 171 8.30 3.55 9.16
C LEU A 171 8.52 5.00 8.68
N GLN A 172 9.56 5.25 7.88
CA GLN A 172 9.83 6.57 7.31
C GLN A 172 8.67 7.09 6.44
N ALA A 173 8.07 6.22 5.63
CA ALA A 173 6.92 6.59 4.80
C ALA A 173 5.68 6.92 5.65
N VAL A 174 5.41 6.15 6.70
CA VAL A 174 4.29 6.39 7.63
C VAL A 174 4.50 7.68 8.43
N ASP A 175 5.72 7.93 8.91
CA ASP A 175 6.10 9.15 9.64
C ASP A 175 6.02 10.40 8.76
N LYS A 176 6.34 10.25 7.48
CA LYS A 176 6.12 11.32 6.50
C LYS A 176 4.63 11.58 6.28
N ALA A 177 3.84 10.52 6.12
CA ALA A 177 2.41 10.61 5.84
C ALA A 177 1.60 11.19 7.01
N ASN A 178 1.93 10.81 8.26
CA ASN A 178 1.28 11.37 9.45
C ASN A 178 1.85 12.76 9.82
N GLY A 179 2.88 13.23 9.13
CA GLY A 179 3.52 14.51 9.37
C GLY A 179 4.40 14.58 10.62
N TYR A 180 4.81 13.45 11.19
CA TYR A 180 5.78 13.37 12.29
C TYR A 180 7.08 14.06 11.91
N CYS A 181 7.59 13.82 10.70
CA CYS A 181 8.80 14.46 10.18
C CYS A 181 8.73 16.00 10.09
N PHE A 182 7.53 16.59 10.19
CA PHE A 182 7.30 18.04 10.14
C PHE A 182 6.85 18.63 11.48
N GLY A 183 6.91 17.84 12.57
CA GLY A 183 6.48 18.24 13.90
C GLY A 183 7.31 19.38 14.50
N VAL A 184 6.62 20.31 15.18
CA VAL A 184 7.10 21.61 15.69
C VAL A 184 8.34 21.55 16.61
N GLN A 185 8.75 20.37 17.11
CA GLN A 185 9.85 20.22 18.05
C GLN A 185 11.20 19.84 17.41
N GLU A 186 11.23 19.28 16.21
CA GLU A 186 12.48 19.14 15.47
C GLU A 186 12.65 20.39 14.61
N GLN A 187 13.68 21.16 14.93
CA GLN A 187 13.90 22.51 14.41
C GLN A 187 13.70 22.59 12.91
N ARG A 188 13.03 23.67 12.51
CA ARG A 188 12.93 24.25 11.16
C ARG A 188 14.31 24.43 10.48
N SER A 189 15.05 23.36 10.21
CA SER A 189 16.13 23.41 9.25
C SER A 189 15.51 23.08 7.90
N LEU A 190 15.63 24.02 6.97
CA LEU A 190 15.30 23.79 5.56
C LEU A 190 16.02 22.53 5.06
N GLU A 191 17.20 22.22 5.62
CA GLU A 191 17.99 21.02 5.38
C GLU A 191 17.34 19.72 5.86
N ALA A 192 16.68 19.65 7.02
CA ALA A 192 15.98 18.43 7.44
C ALA A 192 14.73 18.18 6.59
N MET A 193 14.02 19.25 6.25
CA MET A 193 12.87 19.20 5.34
C MET A 193 13.29 18.82 3.92
N MET A 194 14.38 19.39 3.40
CA MET A 194 14.97 19.03 2.11
C MET A 194 15.57 17.62 2.14
N SER A 195 16.17 17.17 3.24
CA SER A 195 16.69 15.80 3.39
C SER A 195 15.56 14.77 3.42
N ALA A 196 14.45 15.04 4.11
CA ALA A 196 13.27 14.18 4.09
C ALA A 196 12.53 14.19 2.73
N ALA A 197 12.58 15.31 2.01
CA ALA A 197 12.05 15.42 0.65
C ALA A 197 12.96 14.71 -0.37
N MET A 198 14.27 14.94 -0.34
CA MET A 198 15.26 14.37 -1.26
C MET A 198 15.57 12.90 -0.96
N GLY A 199 15.45 12.45 0.29
CA GLY A 199 15.49 11.03 0.64
C GLY A 199 14.36 10.23 0.01
N ALA A 200 13.24 10.90 -0.32
CA ALA A 200 12.16 10.30 -1.10
C ALA A 200 12.45 10.25 -2.61
N ASP A 201 13.30 11.13 -3.16
CA ASP A 201 13.78 11.00 -4.54
C ASP A 201 14.80 9.84 -4.69
N PHE A 202 15.42 9.40 -3.59
CA PHE A 202 16.29 8.22 -3.57
C PHE A 202 15.53 6.89 -3.72
N HIS A 203 14.18 6.90 -3.72
CA HIS A 203 13.38 5.70 -3.95
C HIS A 203 13.69 5.03 -5.29
N PHE A 204 14.04 5.81 -6.32
CA PHE A 204 14.38 5.33 -7.67
C PHE A 204 15.65 4.48 -7.73
N SER A 205 16.62 4.70 -6.82
CA SER A 205 17.86 3.90 -6.78
C SER A 205 17.70 2.62 -5.93
N SER A 206 16.66 2.51 -5.11
CA SER A 206 16.49 1.38 -4.18
C SER A 206 15.69 0.22 -4.77
N THR A 207 14.83 0.49 -5.75
CA THR A 207 13.93 -0.49 -6.40
C THR A 207 14.67 -1.54 -7.22
N LEU A 208 15.71 -1.16 -7.98
CA LEU A 208 16.60 -2.13 -8.65
C LEU A 208 17.21 -3.15 -7.67
N GLY A 209 17.65 -2.68 -6.50
CA GLY A 209 18.18 -3.56 -5.45
C GLY A 209 17.10 -4.43 -4.79
N ILE A 210 15.85 -3.97 -4.73
CA ILE A 210 14.70 -4.75 -4.24
C ILE A 210 14.42 -5.89 -5.22
N GLN A 211 14.41 -5.63 -6.53
CA GLN A 211 14.21 -6.70 -7.51
C GLN A 211 15.30 -7.77 -7.41
N GLU A 212 16.58 -7.41 -7.38
CA GLU A 212 17.67 -8.39 -7.20
C GLU A 212 17.58 -9.14 -5.86
N LYS A 213 17.11 -8.47 -4.80
CA LYS A 213 16.99 -9.04 -3.45
C LYS A 213 15.85 -10.06 -3.30
N TYR A 214 14.78 -9.94 -4.08
CA TYR A 214 13.57 -10.79 -3.97
C TYR A 214 13.32 -11.69 -5.19
N LEU A 215 14.02 -11.46 -6.30
CA LEU A 215 13.89 -12.22 -7.53
C LEU A 215 15.31 -12.55 -8.01
N ALA A 216 15.97 -13.50 -7.34
CA ALA A 216 17.24 -14.01 -7.84
C ALA A 216 17.06 -14.51 -9.28
N PRO A 217 17.93 -14.15 -10.24
CA PRO A 217 17.92 -14.80 -11.53
C PRO A 217 18.22 -16.28 -11.33
N SER A 218 17.29 -17.15 -11.71
CA SER A 218 17.62 -18.55 -11.94
C SER A 218 18.70 -18.57 -13.02
N ASP A 219 19.89 -19.10 -12.71
CA ASP A 219 21.04 -19.35 -13.62
C ASP A 219 20.73 -20.30 -14.80
N GLN A 220 19.47 -20.38 -15.25
CA GLN A 220 18.99 -21.33 -16.25
C GLN A 220 18.36 -20.71 -17.50
N SER A 221 18.47 -19.40 -17.76
CA SER A 221 17.77 -18.79 -18.90
C SER A 221 18.63 -17.94 -19.83
N VAL A 222 19.81 -18.42 -20.22
CA VAL A 222 20.46 -17.95 -21.46
C VAL A 222 21.19 -19.09 -22.21
N GLU A 223 21.84 -20.03 -21.52
CA GLU A 223 22.61 -21.10 -22.20
C GLU A 223 21.76 -22.24 -22.77
N GLN A 224 20.58 -22.54 -22.21
CA GLN A 224 19.75 -23.65 -22.70
C GLN A 224 18.91 -23.31 -23.93
N GLU A 225 18.54 -22.04 -24.15
CA GLU A 225 17.85 -21.61 -25.38
C GLU A 225 18.82 -21.44 -26.57
N ALA A 226 20.11 -21.20 -26.32
CA ALA A 226 21.12 -21.15 -27.38
C ALA A 226 21.55 -22.55 -27.90
N MET A 227 21.21 -23.62 -27.19
CA MET A 227 21.52 -25.01 -27.59
C MET A 227 20.39 -25.71 -28.35
N GLN A 228 19.25 -25.05 -28.59
CA GLN A 228 18.13 -25.59 -29.37
C GLN A 228 17.78 -24.80 -30.64
N LEU A 229 18.70 -23.96 -31.12
CA LEU A 229 18.64 -23.34 -32.45
C LEU A 229 19.63 -23.98 -33.42
#